data_AF-A0A658QVT2-F1
#
_entry.id   AF-A0A658QVT2-F1
#
_cell.length_a   1.000
_cell.length_b   1.000
_cell.length_c   1.000
_cell.angle_alpha   90.00
_cell.angle_beta   90.00
_cell.angle_gamma   90.00
#
_symmetry.space_group_name_H-M   'P 1'
#
loop_
_entity.id
_entity.type
_entity.pdbx_description
1 polymer ?
#
loop_
_entity_poly.entity_id
_entity_poly.type
_entity_poly.pdbx_seq_one_letter_code
_entity_poly.pdbx_strand_id
1 'polypeptide(L)' 'MTLIIYLVGWLIFIGGVSWALVAMHVAQHTVAIVAVILLGIAVITGATRARNRDRS' A
#
# COMPACT_ATOMS: atom_id res chain seq x y z
N MET A 1 12.23 -1.27 -13.55
CA MET A 1 11.17 -2.31 -13.75
C MET A 1 10.63 -2.86 -12.44
N THR A 2 11.43 -3.55 -11.61
CA THR A 2 10.91 -4.23 -10.40
C THR A 2 10.34 -3.32 -9.30
N LEU A 3 10.85 -2.09 -9.13
CA LEU A 3 10.32 -1.13 -8.14
C LEU A 3 8.94 -0.57 -8.55
N ILE A 4 8.75 -0.29 -9.84
CA ILE A 4 7.49 0.23 -10.38
C ILE A 4 6.39 -0.82 -10.21
N ILE A 5 6.67 -2.08 -10.59
CA ILE A 5 5.75 -3.20 -10.42
C ILE A 5 5.41 -3.40 -8.93
N TYR A 6 6.38 -3.22 -8.03
CA TYR A 6 6.15 -3.27 -6.59
C TYR A 6 5.19 -2.17 -6.10
N LEU A 7 5.38 -0.92 -6.54
CA LEU A 7 4.49 0.19 -6.19
C LEU A 7 3.08 -0.01 -6.75
N VAL A 8 2.96 -0.51 -7.98
CA VAL A 8 1.67 -0.86 -8.59
C VAL A 8 0.97 -1.98 -7.81
N GLY A 9 1.71 -3.01 -7.39
CA GLY A 9 1.18 -4.08 -6.54
C GLY A 9 0.64 -3.55 -5.22
N TRP A 10 1.32 -2.60 -4.59
CA TRP A 10 0.83 -1.93 -3.38
C TRP A 10 -0.43 -1.11 -3.61
N LEU A 11 -0.51 -0.39 -4.74
CA LEU A 11 -1.70 0.38 -5.08
C LEU A 11 -2.94 -0.52 -5.25
N ILE A 12 -2.77 -1.65 -5.93
CA ILE A 12 -3.83 -2.66 -6.10
C ILE A 12 -4.21 -3.27 -4.74
N PHE A 13 -3.22 -3.59 -3.91
CA PHE A 13 -3.47 -4.17 -2.58
C PHE A 13 -4.26 -3.21 -1.67
N ILE A 14 -3.84 -1.94 -1.59
CA ILE A 14 -4.54 -0.92 -0.81
C ILE A 14 -5.96 -0.73 -1.34
N GLY A 15 -6.13 -0.56 -2.65
CA GLY A 15 -7.44 -0.41 -3.28
C GLY A 15 -8.36 -1.61 -3.03
N GLY A 16 -7.81 -2.83 -3.12
CA GLY A 16 -8.55 -4.07 -2.86
C GLY A 16 -9.01 -4.20 -1.42
N VAL A 17 -8.14 -3.91 -0.45
CA VAL A 17 -8.51 -3.95 0.98
C VAL A 17 -9.54 -2.87 1.30
N SER A 18 -9.36 -1.65 0.80
CA SER A 18 -10.34 -0.57 0.98
C SER A 18 -11.69 -0.92 0.37
N TRP A 19 -11.70 -1.49 -0.84
CA TRP A 19 -12.94 -1.92 -1.50
C TRP A 19 -13.64 -3.05 -0.74
N ALA A 20 -12.91 -4.03 -0.24
CA ALA A 20 -13.47 -5.11 0.57
C ALA A 20 -14.12 -4.57 1.86
N LEU A 21 -13.47 -3.63 2.55
CA LEU A 21 -14.03 -3.02 3.76
C LEU A 21 -15.30 -2.21 3.45
N VAL A 22 -15.33 -1.48 2.34
CA VAL A 22 -16.53 -0.77 1.88
C VAL A 22 -17.65 -1.74 1.55
N ALA A 23 -17.37 -2.85 0.86
CA ALA A 23 -18.36 -3.89 0.54
C ALA A 23 -18.96 -4.55 1.80
N MET A 24 -18.16 -4.66 2.86
CA MET A 24 -18.61 -5.14 4.18
C MET A 24 -19.35 -4.08 5.01
N HIS A 25 -19.65 -2.91 4.45
CA HIS A 25 -20.33 -1.80 5.14
C HIS A 25 -19.60 -1.32 6.39
N VAL A 26 -18.27 -1.44 6.39
CA VAL A 26 -17.42 -0.87 7.45
C VAL A 26 -17.50 0.65 7.38
N ALA A 27 -17.53 1.29 8.55
CA ALA A 27 -17.59 2.74 8.63
C ALA A 27 -16.40 3.40 7.90
N GLN A 28 -16.70 4.42 7.10
CA GLN A 28 -15.71 5.05 6.20
C GLN A 28 -14.48 5.60 6.93
N HIS A 29 -14.64 6.05 8.18
CA HIS A 29 -13.52 6.46 9.03
C HIS A 29 -12.51 5.31 9.26
N THR A 30 -13.00 4.08 9.50
CA THR A 30 -12.16 2.90 9.71
C THR A 30 -11.45 2.51 8.43
N VAL A 31 -12.13 2.58 7.28
CA VAL A 31 -11.53 2.33 5.96
C VAL A 31 -10.38 3.29 5.69
N ALA A 32 -10.56 4.58 6.01
CA ALA A 32 -9.52 5.60 5.85
C ALA A 32 -8.31 5.32 6.75
N ILE A 33 -8.54 4.95 8.03
CA ILE A 33 -7.47 4.58 8.96
C ILE A 33 -6.65 3.42 8.40
N VAL A 34 -7.30 2.34 7.96
CA VAL A 34 -6.63 1.17 7.39
C VAL A 34 -5.85 1.54 6.12
N ALA A 35 -6.44 2.33 5.22
CA ALA A 35 -5.78 2.76 3.99
C ALA A 35 -4.51 3.58 4.27
N VAL A 36 -4.54 4.49 5.25
CA VAL A 36 -3.39 5.30 5.65
C VAL A 36 -2.28 4.43 6.26
N ILE A 37 -2.64 3.46 7.11
CA ILE A 37 -1.67 2.52 7.71
C ILE A 37 -0.98 1.71 6.60
N LEU A 38 -1.75 1.15 5.67
CA LEU A 38 -1.20 0.37 4.56
C LEU A 38 -0.31 1.20 3.63
N LEU A 39 -0.71 2.45 3.36
CA LEU A 39 0.11 3.39 2.58
C LEU A 39 1.45 3.69 3.27
N GLY A 40 1.45 3.89 4.59
CA GLY A 40 2.68 4.08 5.36
C GLY A 40 3.64 2.89 5.24
N ILE A 41 3.12 1.67 5.35
CA ILE A 41 3.91 0.44 5.19
C ILE A 41 4.48 0.34 3.77
N ALA A 42 3.67 0.64 2.76
CA ALA A 42 4.09 0.64 1.36
C ALA A 42 5.28 1.58 1.12
N VAL A 43 5.23 2.79 1.69
CA VAL A 43 6.28 3.80 1.57
C VAL A 43 7.57 3.35 2.26
N ILE A 44 7.51 2.88 3.51
CA ILE A 44 8.70 2.44 4.26
C ILE A 44 9.40 1.28 3.54
N THR A 45 8.60 0.32 3.06
CA THR A 45 9.13 -0.88 2.40
C THR A 45 9.65 -0.54 0.99
N GLY A 46 8.96 0.36 0.27
CA GLY A 46 9.41 0.90 -1.00
C GLY A 46 10.74 1.67 -0.87
N ALA A 47 10.86 2.54 0.14
CA ALA A 47 12.08 3.30 0.41
C ALA A 47 13.27 2.39 0.75
N THR A 48 13.04 1.37 1.58
CA THR A 48 14.07 0.36 1.90
C THR A 48 14.54 -0.38 0.64
N ARG A 49 13.59 -0.74 -0.24
CA ARG A 49 13.90 -1.45 -1.49
C ARG A 49 14.61 -0.57 -2.53
N ALA A 50 14.27 0.72 -2.59
CA ALA A 50 15.00 1.68 -3.40
C ALA A 50 16.45 1.82 -2.92
N ARG A 51 16.66 2.00 -1.60
CA ARG A 51 18.01 2.16 -1.02
C ARG A 51 18.92 0.95 -1.22
N ASN A 52 18.37 -0.27 -1.20
CA ASN A 52 19.15 -1.47 -1.47
C ASN A 52 19.60 -1.57 -2.94
N ARG A 53 18.85 -0.94 -3.86
CA ARG A 53 19.21 -0.89 -5.28
C ARG A 53 20.38 0.07 -5.53
N ASP A 54 20.52 1.12 -4.73
CA ASP A 54 21.62 2.09 -4.84
C ASP A 54 22.97 1.57 -4.34
N ARG A 55 22.98 0.42 -3.65
CA ARG A 55 24.20 -0.19 -3.07
C ARG A 55 24.81 -1.31 -3.91
N SER A 56 24.19 -1.70 -5.03
CA SER A 56 24.69 -2.74 -5.96
C SER A 56 25.18 -2.12 -7.25
#